data_AF-A0A510K300-F1
#
_entry.id   AF-A0A510K300-F1
#
_cell.length_a   1.000
_cell.length_b   1.000
_cell.length_c   1.000
_cell.angle_alpha   90.00
_cell.angle_beta   90.00
_cell.angle_gamma   90.00
#
_symmetry.space_group_name_H-M   'P 1'
#
loop_
_entity.id
_entity.type
_entity.pdbx_description
1 polymer ?
#
loop_
_entity_poly.entity_id
_entity_poly.type
_entity_poly.pdbx_seq_one_letter_code
_entity_poly.pdbx_strand_id
1 'polypeptide(L)' 'MRNDEKCCKCGEEMFEIKKVAIPTKEVAGTKIAIDIFYLKICKNCGYTEMYSTKIIQKVEDPV' A
#
# COMPACT_ATOMS: atom_id res chain seq x y z
N MET A 1 -2.47 -5.48 -6.14
CA MET A 1 -3.62 -4.87 -5.44
C MET A 1 -4.83 -5.71 -5.78
N ARG A 2 -5.58 -6.23 -4.81
CA ARG A 2 -6.89 -6.84 -5.12
C ARG A 2 -7.80 -5.67 -5.49
N ASN A 3 -8.04 -5.52 -6.79
CA ASN A 3 -8.65 -4.31 -7.33
C ASN A 3 -10.17 -4.44 -7.28
N ASP A 4 -10.72 -4.65 -6.08
CA ASP A 4 -12.17 -4.64 -5.92
C ASP A 4 -12.66 -3.24 -6.27
N GLU A 5 -13.44 -3.14 -7.34
CA GLU A 5 -13.90 -1.87 -7.91
C GLU A 5 -14.86 -1.13 -6.97
N LYS A 6 -15.44 -1.84 -5.99
CA LYS A 6 -16.42 -1.33 -5.01
C LYS A 6 -15.93 -1.45 -3.58
N CYS A 7 -16.36 -0.53 -2.72
CA CYS A 7 -16.03 -0.52 -1.30
C CYS A 7 -16.74 -1.67 -0.61
N CYS A 8 -16.01 -2.54 0.08
CA CYS A 8 -16.60 -3.69 0.78
C CYS A 8 -17.52 -3.34 1.95
N LYS A 9 -17.58 -2.05 2.35
CA LYS A 9 -18.48 -1.57 3.41
C LYS A 9 -19.72 -0.86 2.89
N CYS A 10 -19.60 0.00 1.88
CA CYS A 10 -20.72 0.83 1.42
C CYS A 10 -21.03 0.70 -0.08
N GLY A 11 -20.27 -0.09 -0.83
CA GLY A 11 -20.48 -0.30 -2.27
C GLY A 11 -19.99 0.84 -3.18
N GLU A 12 -19.48 1.95 -2.62
CA GLU A 12 -18.93 3.09 -3.36
C GLU A 12 -17.75 2.70 -4.27
N GLU A 13 -17.63 3.35 -5.43
CA GLU A 13 -16.59 3.09 -6.43
C GLU A 13 -15.51 4.19 -6.47
N MET A 14 -15.78 5.34 -5.82
CA MET A 14 -14.82 6.44 -5.70
C MET A 14 -13.86 6.26 -4.52
N PHE A 15 -12.57 6.19 -4.85
CA PHE A 15 -11.47 6.08 -3.89
C PHE A 15 -10.42 7.18 -4.03
N GLU A 16 -9.73 7.46 -2.93
CA GLU A 16 -8.47 8.20 -2.91
C GLU A 16 -7.32 7.22 -2.63
N ILE A 17 -6.22 7.34 -3.36
CA ILE A 17 -5.00 6.55 -3.11
C ILE A 17 -3.94 7.45 -2.49
N LYS A 18 -3.41 7.06 -1.32
CA LYS A 18 -2.29 7.74 -0.65
C LYS A 18 -1.10 6.81 -0.49
N LYS A 19 0.10 7.36 -0.56
CA LYS A 19 1.35 6.67 -0.21
C LYS A 19 1.74 7.05 1.21
N VAL A 20 2.13 6.06 2.01
CA VAL A 20 2.61 6.26 3.38
C VAL A 20 3.90 5.48 3.59
N ALA A 21 4.89 6.10 4.24
CA ALA A 21 6.12 5.46 4.65
C ALA A 21 5.98 5.07 6.13
N ILE A 22 6.06 3.78 6.43
CA ILE A 22 5.86 3.26 7.78
C ILE A 22 7.15 2.55 8.23
N PRO A 23 7.70 2.90 9.41
CA PRO A 23 8.70 2.11 10.09
C PRO A 23 8.17 0.70 10.40
N THR A 24 8.75 -0.36 9.85
CA THR A 24 8.22 -1.72 10.00
C THR A 24 9.07 -2.64 10.84
N LYS A 25 10.39 -2.43 10.89
CA LYS A 25 11.31 -3.29 11.65
C LYS A 25 12.45 -2.50 12.27
N GLU A 26 12.80 -2.88 13.49
CA GLU A 26 14.14 -2.61 14.02
C GLU A 26 15.10 -3.66 13.45
N VAL A 27 16.09 -3.20 12.70
CA VAL A 27 17.25 -3.98 12.29
C VAL A 27 18.34 -3.68 13.31
N ALA A 28 18.84 -4.74 13.95
CA ALA A 28 19.69 -4.72 15.15
C ALA A 28 20.60 -3.48 15.29
N GLY A 29 20.54 -2.85 16.47
CA GLY A 29 21.45 -1.82 16.94
C GLY A 29 20.96 -0.39 16.78
N THR A 30 20.46 0.02 15.60
CA THR A 30 19.97 1.41 15.35
C THR A 30 19.21 1.61 14.02
N LYS A 31 19.09 0.59 13.18
CA LYS A 31 18.59 0.78 11.81
C LYS A 31 17.09 0.49 11.76
N ILE A 32 16.29 1.49 11.41
CA ILE A 32 14.85 1.32 11.18
C ILE A 32 14.63 1.02 9.70
N ALA A 33 13.98 -0.11 9.39
CA ALA A 33 13.48 -0.37 8.05
C ALA A 33 12.20 0.46 7.84
N ILE A 34 12.16 1.23 6.75
CA ILE A 34 10.99 2.01 6.34
C ILE A 34 10.43 1.34 5.08
N ASP A 35 9.21 0.83 5.18
CA ASP A 35 8.49 0.27 4.03
C ASP A 35 7.44 1.28 3.53
N ILE A 36 7.19 1.25 2.23
CA ILE A 36 6.17 2.08 1.58
C ILE A 36 4.89 1.28 1.40
N PHE A 37 3.79 1.83 1.87
CA PHE A 37 2.45 1.30 1.72
C PHE A 37 1.56 2.26 0.94
N TYR A 38 0.51 1.70 0.36
CA TYR A 38 -0.54 2.43 -0.33
C TYR A 38 -1.83 2.24 0.43
N LEU A 39 -2.49 3.35 0.76
CA LEU A 39 -3.82 3.38 1.35
C LEU A 39 -4.83 3.63 0.23
N LYS A 40 -5.83 2.78 0.12
CA LYS A 40 -7.02 3.01 -0.70
C LYS A 40 -8.17 3.38 0.23
N ILE A 41 -8.61 4.63 0.14
CA ILE A 41 -9.57 5.24 1.06
C ILE A 41 -10.87 5.46 0.30
N CYS A 42 -11.98 4.89 0.78
CA CYS A 42 -13.30 5.16 0.21
C CYS A 42 -13.71 6.62 0.47
N LYS A 43 -14.05 7.37 -0.59
CA LYS A 43 -14.42 8.78 -0.47
C LYS A 43 -15.78 9.03 0.19
N ASN A 44 -16.63 8.00 0.26
CA ASN A 44 -17.93 8.09 0.92
C ASN A 44 -17.84 7.78 2.42
N CYS A 45 -17.40 6.56 2.77
CA CYS A 45 -17.43 6.09 4.18
C CYS A 45 -16.09 6.12 4.92
N GLY A 46 -14.99 6.48 4.24
CA GLY A 46 -13.64 6.53 4.85
C GLY A 46 -12.99 5.17 5.11
N TYR A 47 -13.67 4.06 4.82
CA TYR A 47 -13.06 2.73 4.93
C TYR A 47 -11.76 2.66 4.14
N THR A 48 -10.68 2.22 4.80
CA THR A 48 -9.32 2.29 4.28
C THR A 48 -8.69 0.91 4.23
N GLU A 49 -8.21 0.54 3.05
CA GLU A 49 -7.46 -0.68 2.80
C GLU A 49 -5.97 -0.33 2.64
N MET A 50 -5.08 -1.08 3.29
CA MET A 50 -3.63 -0.87 3.19
C MET A 50 -2.97 -2.00 2.40
N TYR A 51 -2.10 -1.63 1.48
CA TYR A 51 -1.36 -2.57 0.64
C TYR A 51 0.13 -2.27 0.69
N SER A 52 0.95 -3.30 0.89
CA SER A 52 2.39 -3.26 0.62
C SER A 52 2.64 -3.54 -0.86
N THR A 53 3.51 -2.78 -1.53
CA THR A 53 4.06 -3.23 -2.81
C THR A 53 5.36 -3.95 -2.50
N LYS A 54 5.47 -5.22 -2.89
CA LYS A 54 6.80 -5.78 -3.10
C LYS A 54 7.31 -5.11 -4.37
N ILE A 55 8.42 -4.40 -4.30
CA ILE A 55 9.15 -3.96 -5.49
C ILE A 55 9.54 -5.24 -6.22
N ILE A 56 8.83 -5.59 -7.29
CA ILE A 56 9.30 -6.60 -8.23
C ILE A 56 10.37 -5.86 -9.04
N GLN A 57 11.63 -5.92 -8.61
CA GLN A 57 12.73 -5.60 -9.52
C GLN A 57 12.58 -6.58 -10.69
N LYS A 58 12.10 -6.09 -11.83
CA LYS A 58 12.39 -6.76 -13.10
C LYS A 58 13.91 -6.62 -13.24
N VAL A 59 14.61 -7.70 -12.93
CA VAL A 59 15.99 -7.86 -13.39
C VAL A 59 15.85 -7.93 -14.91
N GLU A 60 16.12 -6.84 -15.61
CA GLU A 60 16.37 -6.93 -17.04
C GLU A 60 17.66 -7.72 -17.16
N ASP A 61 17.59 -8.90 -17.79
CA ASP A 61 18.76 -9.72 -18.06
C ASP A 61 19.81 -8.86 -18.78
N PRO A 62 21.07 -8.81 -18.30
CA PRO A 62 22.12 -8.12 -19.01
C PRO A 62 22.29 -8.76 -20.40
N VAL A 63 22.07 -7.96 -21.44
CA VAL A 63 22.31 -8.31 -22.85
C VAL A 63 23.80 -8.49 -23.11
#